data_AF-A0A947JBM2-F1
#
_entry.id   AF-A0A947JBM2-F1
#
_cell.length_a   1.000
_cell.length_b   1.000
_cell.length_c   1.000
_cell.angle_alpha   90.00
_cell.angle_beta   90.00
_cell.angle_gamma   90.00
#
_symmetry.space_group_name_H-M   'P 1'
#
loop_
_entity.id
_entity.type
_entity.pdbx_description
1 polymer ?
#
loop_
_entity_poly.entity_id
_entity_poly.type
_entity_poly.pdbx_seq_one_letter_code
_entity_poly.pdbx_strand_id
1 'polypeptide(L)'
;LILFVIDPDVELSAVREANLLGIPVIAIVDTNCDPDPIDFLIPGNDDAIKATKLITSRIADAVIEGREGLQGTEAKEAPSTTDAAPVGEEPAVEAVVDETVVEEAAKAERVAEIAAEEATDDEGDDEPEDKDDDDD
;
A
#
# COMPACT_ATOMS: atom_id res chain seq x y z
N LEU A 1 -16.50 -0.72 4.01
CA LEU A 1 -15.04 -0.84 3.82
C LEU A 1 -14.40 -0.46 5.15
N ILE A 2 -13.33 -1.13 5.56
CA ILE A 2 -12.57 -0.83 6.78
C ILE A 2 -11.10 -0.83 6.40
N LEU A 3 -10.33 0.12 6.94
CA LEU A 3 -8.88 0.16 6.79
C LEU A 3 -8.23 -0.35 8.08
N PHE A 4 -7.26 -1.26 7.95
CA PHE A 4 -6.40 -1.70 9.05
C PHE A 4 -4.98 -1.19 8.82
N VAL A 5 -4.41 -0.50 9.82
CA VAL A 5 -3.10 0.17 9.76
C VAL A 5 -2.21 -0.32 10.90
N ILE A 6 -0.91 -0.42 10.64
CA ILE A 6 0.13 -0.66 11.65
C ILE A 6 0.95 0.62 11.73
N ASP A 7 1.26 1.09 12.93
CA ASP A 7 2.02 2.31 13.18
C ASP A 7 1.39 3.56 12.50
N PRO A 8 0.33 4.14 13.09
CA PRO A 8 -0.34 5.32 12.55
C PRO A 8 0.51 6.60 12.57
N ASP A 9 1.61 6.64 13.33
CA ASP A 9 2.55 7.78 13.32
C ASP A 9 3.36 7.79 12.01
N VAL A 10 3.81 6.61 11.56
CA VAL A 10 4.48 6.45 10.26
C VAL A 10 3.47 6.54 9.09
N GLU A 11 2.29 5.94 9.23
CA GLU A 11 1.28 5.83 8.16
C GLU A 11 0.21 6.95 8.19
N LEU A 12 0.61 8.15 8.62
CA LEU A 12 -0.29 9.28 8.84
C LEU A 12 -1.09 9.69 7.58
N SER A 13 -0.51 9.56 6.39
CA SER A 13 -1.18 9.86 5.13
C SER A 13 -2.36 8.92 4.88
N ALA A 14 -2.19 7.61 5.14
CA ALA A 14 -3.25 6.62 4.96
C ALA A 14 -4.40 6.85 5.93
N VAL A 15 -4.09 7.17 7.19
CA VAL A 15 -5.11 7.51 8.21
C VAL A 15 -5.88 8.77 7.82
N ARG A 16 -5.18 9.81 7.34
CA ARG A 16 -5.82 11.07 6.90
C ARG A 16 -6.73 10.87 5.69
N GLU A 17 -6.27 10.11 4.69
CA GLU A 17 -7.06 9.82 3.50
C GLU A 17 -8.30 8.98 3.84
N ALA A 18 -8.15 7.98 4.71
CA ALA A 18 -9.27 7.17 5.20
C ALA A 18 -10.30 8.03 5.93
N ASN A 19 -9.85 8.90 6.83
CA ASN A 19 -10.71 9.83 7.56
C ASN A 19 -11.42 10.81 6.62
N LEU A 20 -10.74 11.31 5.58
CA LEU A 20 -11.35 12.17 4.58
C LEU A 20 -12.45 11.45 3.77
N LEU A 21 -12.24 10.17 3.47
CA LEU A 21 -13.21 9.33 2.75
C LEU A 21 -14.31 8.74 3.66
N GLY A 22 -14.22 8.96 4.98
CA GLY A 22 -15.14 8.37 5.96
C GLY A 22 -15.01 6.85 6.09
N ILE A 23 -13.82 6.31 5.83
CA ILE A 23 -13.51 4.90 6.00
C ILE A 23 -13.08 4.68 7.46
N PRO A 24 -13.75 3.79 8.22
CA PRO A 24 -13.35 3.48 9.59
C PRO A 24 -11.92 2.92 9.65
N VAL A 25 -11.13 3.44 10.58
CA VAL A 25 -9.72 3.08 10.78
C VAL A 25 -9.57 2.23 12.03
N ILE A 26 -8.99 1.04 11.84
CA ILE A 26 -8.52 0.16 12.92
C ILE A 26 -6.99 0.22 12.91
N ALA A 27 -6.35 0.50 14.05
CA ALA A 27 -4.90 0.59 14.10
C ALA A 27 -4.27 0.05 15.39
N ILE A 28 -3.03 -0.44 15.27
CA ILE A 28 -2.18 -0.76 16.43
C ILE A 28 -1.55 0.55 16.92
N VAL A 29 -1.69 0.84 18.22
CA VAL A 29 -1.20 2.08 18.84
C VAL A 29 -0.20 1.74 19.93
N ASP A 30 1.05 2.18 19.76
CA ASP A 30 2.08 2.19 20.81
C ASP A 30 2.20 3.60 21.45
N THR A 31 3.15 3.76 22.38
CA THR A 31 3.32 4.94 23.24
C THR A 31 3.64 6.26 22.51
N ASN A 32 4.08 6.19 21.25
CA ASN A 32 4.41 7.33 20.40
C ASN A 32 3.23 7.79 19.52
N CYS A 33 2.15 7.03 19.44
CA CYS A 33 1.04 7.27 18.52
C CYS A 33 -0.09 8.09 19.17
N ASP A 34 -0.68 9.03 18.42
CA ASP A 34 -1.89 9.75 18.82
C ASP A 34 -3.14 8.89 18.56
N PRO A 35 -3.96 8.56 19.57
CA PRO A 35 -5.16 7.73 19.40
C PRO A 35 -6.37 8.50 18.83
N ASP A 36 -6.36 9.83 18.83
CA ASP A 36 -7.51 10.64 18.44
C ASP A 36 -8.04 10.40 17.01
N PRO A 37 -7.21 10.18 15.97
CA PRO A 37 -7.69 9.97 14.60
C PRO A 37 -8.13 8.53 14.29
N ILE A 38 -8.24 7.65 15.29
CA ILE A 38 -8.46 6.21 15.12
C ILE A 38 -9.81 5.80 15.73
N ASP A 39 -10.66 5.13 14.96
CA ASP A 39 -11.98 4.69 15.43
C ASP A 39 -11.89 3.47 16.37
N PHE A 40 -11.01 2.51 16.03
CA PHE A 40 -10.82 1.29 16.79
C PHE A 40 -9.33 1.05 17.04
N LEU A 41 -8.86 1.41 18.22
CA LEU A 41 -7.47 1.24 18.62
C LEU A 41 -7.20 -0.14 19.24
N ILE A 42 -6.03 -0.70 18.93
CA ILE A 42 -5.48 -1.91 19.53
C ILE A 42 -4.17 -1.52 20.21
N PRO A 43 -4.13 -1.43 21.55
CA PRO A 43 -2.88 -1.11 22.24
C PRO A 43 -1.88 -2.25 22.05
N GLY A 44 -0.68 -1.94 21.57
CA GLY A 44 0.31 -2.95 21.27
C GLY A 44 1.62 -2.34 20.80
N ASN A 45 2.66 -3.18 20.75
CA ASN A 45 3.96 -2.79 20.21
C ASN A 45 4.01 -3.12 18.71
N ASP A 46 4.19 -2.11 17.88
CA ASP A 46 4.26 -2.17 16.42
C ASP A 46 5.69 -2.39 15.90
N ASP A 47 6.71 -1.96 16.65
CA ASP A 47 8.13 -2.19 16.36
C ASP A 47 8.53 -3.68 16.30
N ALA A 48 7.90 -4.51 17.13
CA ALA A 48 8.29 -5.91 17.27
C ALA A 48 7.61 -6.79 16.22
N ILE A 49 8.40 -7.32 15.28
CA ILE A 49 7.95 -8.28 14.26
C ILE A 49 7.10 -9.42 14.83
N LYS A 50 7.42 -9.93 16.02
CA LYS A 50 6.64 -11.00 16.67
C LYS A 50 5.24 -10.53 17.08
N ALA A 51 5.12 -9.31 17.61
CA ALA A 51 3.85 -8.72 18.00
C ALA A 51 3.01 -8.39 16.77
N THR A 52 3.60 -7.73 15.76
CA THR A 52 2.95 -7.41 14.50
C THR A 52 2.42 -8.66 13.81
N LYS A 53 3.24 -9.72 13.69
CA LYS A 53 2.81 -11.01 13.12
C LYS A 53 1.66 -11.65 13.90
N LEU A 54 1.73 -11.62 15.23
CA LEU A 54 0.67 -12.19 16.07
C LEU A 54 -0.65 -11.43 15.89
N ILE A 55 -0.62 -10.10 15.89
CA ILE A 55 -1.83 -9.28 15.78
C ILE A 55 -2.42 -9.41 14.37
N THR A 56 -1.59 -9.25 13.33
CA THR A 56 -2.03 -9.38 11.94
C THR A 56 -2.60 -10.76 11.63
N SER A 57 -2.00 -11.85 12.14
CA SER A 57 -2.54 -13.20 11.94
C SER A 57 -3.93 -13.34 12.56
N ARG A 58 -4.13 -12.82 13.77
CA ARG A 58 -5.43 -12.88 14.46
C ARG A 58 -6.50 -12.07 13.75
N ILE A 59 -6.13 -10.92 13.19
CA ILE A 59 -7.03 -10.10 12.38
C ILE A 59 -7.39 -10.84 11.09
N ALA A 60 -6.43 -11.49 10.43
CA ALA A 60 -6.69 -12.30 9.23
C ALA A 60 -7.66 -13.45 9.54
N ASP A 61 -7.42 -14.20 10.62
CA ASP A 61 -8.30 -15.28 11.08
C ASP A 61 -9.72 -14.74 11.35
N ALA A 62 -9.84 -13.61 12.06
CA ALA A 62 -11.13 -12.99 12.37
C ALA A 62 -11.89 -12.53 11.11
N VAL A 63 -11.20 -12.03 10.09
CA VAL A 63 -11.82 -11.64 8.80
C VAL A 63 -12.32 -12.88 8.05
N ILE A 64 -11.56 -13.99 8.07
CA ILE A 64 -11.97 -15.25 7.45
C ILE A 64 -13.19 -15.83 8.18
N GLU A 65 -13.14 -15.94 9.50
CA GLU A 65 -14.24 -16.43 10.33
C GLU A 65 -15.50 -15.55 10.16
N GLY A 66 -15.33 -14.22 10.13
CA GLY A 66 -16.42 -13.29 9.89
C GLY A 66 -17.08 -13.48 8.53
N ARG A 67 -16.28 -13.75 7.48
CA ARG A 67 -16.80 -14.00 6.12
C ARG A 67 -17.50 -15.36 6.00
N GLU A 68 -16.99 -16.39 6.65
CA GLU A 68 -17.59 -17.73 6.67
C GLU A 68 -18.88 -17.76 7.50
N GLY A 69 -18.90 -17.06 8.62
CA GLY A 69 -20.08 -16.91 9.48
C GLY A 69 -21.26 -16.27 8.75
N LEU A 70 -21.00 -15.30 7.86
CA LEU A 70 -22.03 -14.67 7.02
C LEU A 70 -22.60 -15.65 5.98
N GLN A 71 -21.75 -16.46 5.33
CA GLN A 71 -22.20 -17.48 4.36
C GLN A 71 -23.05 -18.58 5.00
N GLY A 72 -22.74 -18.97 6.25
CA GLY A 72 -23.54 -19.92 7.02
C GLY A 72 -24.93 -19.39 7.41
N THR A 73 -25.11 -18.06 7.46
CA THR A 73 -26.40 -17.42 7.75
C THR A 73 -27.26 -17.19 6.51
N GLU A 74 -26.68 -16.88 5.35
CA GLU A 74 -27.43 -16.72 4.09
C GLU A 74 -27.98 -18.05 3.55
N ALA A 75 -27.33 -19.18 3.84
CA ALA A 75 -27.80 -20.50 3.45
C ALA A 75 -29.08 -21.00 4.19
N LYS A 76 -29.60 -20.22 5.16
CA LYS A 76 -30.75 -20.63 5.99
C LYS A 76 -32.08 -19.97 5.61
N GLU A 77 -32.09 -19.06 4.64
CA GLU A 77 -33.30 -18.43 4.11
C GLU A 77 -33.40 -18.54 2.58
N ALA A 78 -33.57 -19.76 2.08
CA ALA A 78 -34.12 -19.97 0.73
C ALA A 78 -34.99 -21.24 0.73
N PRO A 79 -36.27 -21.18 0.29
CA PRO A 79 -37.09 -22.37 0.15
C PRO A 79 -36.55 -23.22 -1.01
N SER A 80 -36.30 -24.49 -0.70
CA SER A 80 -35.90 -25.53 -1.63
C SER A 80 -36.97 -25.82 -2.68
N THR A 81 -36.61 -25.71 -3.96
CA THR A 81 -37.20 -26.51 -5.05
C THR A 81 -36.11 -26.94 -6.04
N THR A 82 -35.69 -28.20 -5.91
CA THR A 82 -35.34 -29.22 -6.92
C THR A 82 -34.89 -28.76 -8.32
N ASP A 83 -33.68 -29.13 -8.78
CA ASP A 83 -33.43 -30.35 -9.59
C ASP A 83 -31.95 -30.55 -10.01
N ALA A 84 -31.54 -31.82 -10.06
CA ALA A 84 -30.44 -32.47 -10.81
C ALA A 84 -28.93 -32.17 -10.55
N ALA A 85 -28.21 -33.24 -10.17
CA ALA A 85 -26.74 -33.44 -10.26
C ALA A 85 -26.43 -34.54 -11.32
N PRO A 86 -25.19 -35.03 -11.59
CA PRO A 86 -23.81 -34.49 -11.47
C PRO A 86 -22.92 -34.75 -12.72
N VAL A 87 -21.85 -33.97 -12.95
CA VAL A 87 -20.64 -34.33 -13.72
C VAL A 87 -19.50 -33.49 -13.11
N GLY A 88 -18.37 -33.95 -12.60
CA GLY A 88 -17.56 -35.12 -12.94
C GLY A 88 -16.20 -34.63 -13.44
N GLU A 89 -15.16 -34.74 -12.59
CA GLU A 89 -13.72 -34.84 -12.93
C GLU A 89 -12.86 -33.55 -13.14
N GLU A 90 -11.91 -33.32 -12.23
CA GLU A 90 -10.63 -32.61 -12.46
C GLU A 90 -9.63 -33.56 -13.15
N PRO A 91 -8.62 -33.06 -13.90
CA PRO A 91 -7.31 -32.93 -13.25
C PRO A 91 -6.41 -31.76 -13.70
N ALA A 92 -5.53 -31.37 -12.77
CA ALA A 92 -4.18 -30.80 -12.84
C ALA A 92 -3.56 -30.37 -14.19
N VAL A 93 -2.94 -29.17 -14.18
CA VAL A 93 -1.68 -28.90 -14.89
C VAL A 93 -0.72 -28.06 -14.02
N GLU A 94 0.52 -28.56 -13.94
CA GLU A 94 1.68 -28.04 -13.23
C GLU A 94 2.36 -26.82 -13.90
N ALA A 95 3.17 -26.17 -13.07
CA ALA A 95 4.19 -25.15 -13.28
C ALA A 95 4.83 -24.97 -14.67
N VAL A 96 4.96 -23.70 -15.07
CA VAL A 96 6.16 -23.18 -15.77
C VAL A 96 6.55 -21.84 -15.14
N VAL A 97 7.75 -21.81 -14.56
CA VAL A 97 8.46 -20.62 -14.09
C VAL A 97 9.08 -19.94 -15.31
N ASP A 98 8.81 -18.65 -15.51
CA ASP A 98 9.42 -17.88 -16.59
C ASP A 98 10.46 -16.90 -16.00
N GLU A 99 11.71 -17.21 -16.30
CA GLU A 99 12.95 -16.59 -15.81
C GLU A 99 13.27 -15.23 -16.49
N THR A 100 12.32 -14.61 -17.20
CA THR A 100 12.61 -13.45 -18.08
C THR A 100 12.30 -12.06 -17.49
N VAL A 101 11.66 -11.96 -16.32
CA VAL A 101 11.27 -10.62 -15.77
C VAL A 101 12.44 -9.91 -15.05
N VAL A 102 13.54 -10.61 -14.78
CA VAL A 102 14.66 -10.07 -13.98
C VAL A 102 15.63 -9.20 -14.80
N GLU A 103 15.58 -9.23 -16.13
CA GLU A 103 16.53 -8.49 -16.99
C GLU A 103 15.97 -7.17 -17.55
N GLU A 104 14.64 -6.94 -17.50
CA GLU A 104 14.02 -5.74 -18.09
C GLU A 104 13.99 -4.53 -17.12
N ALA A 105 14.01 -4.74 -15.81
CA ALA A 105 14.00 -3.65 -14.82
C ALA A 105 15.35 -2.91 -14.73
N ALA A 106 16.48 -3.57 -14.99
CA ALA A 106 17.81 -2.98 -14.84
C ALA A 106 18.20 -2.01 -15.98
N LYS A 107 17.48 -2.02 -17.11
CA LYS A 107 17.77 -1.17 -18.27
C LYS A 107 17.02 0.17 -18.25
N ALA A 108 15.92 0.27 -17.51
CA ALA A 108 15.14 1.50 -17.40
C ALA A 108 15.87 2.60 -16.59
N GLU A 109 16.68 2.20 -15.60
CA GLU A 109 17.36 3.16 -14.70
C GLU A 109 18.53 3.90 -15.39
N ARG A 110 19.11 3.38 -16.49
CA ARG A 110 20.25 4.02 -17.19
C ARG A 110 19.84 5.02 -18.28
N VAL A 111 18.56 5.12 -18.63
CA VAL A 111 18.09 6.01 -19.72
C VAL A 111 17.71 7.41 -19.20
N ALA A 112 17.39 7.55 -17.92
CA ALA A 112 17.01 8.84 -17.34
C ALA A 112 18.22 9.76 -17.06
N GLU A 113 19.40 9.20 -16.76
CA GLU A 113 20.58 10.00 -16.36
C GLU A 113 21.28 10.68 -17.56
N ILE A 114 21.11 10.18 -18.79
CA ILE A 114 21.78 10.72 -19.99
C ILE A 114 21.01 11.93 -20.59
N ALA A 115 19.73 12.13 -20.26
CA ALA A 115 18.89 13.16 -20.86
C ALA A 115 19.05 14.58 -20.26
N ALA A 116 19.85 14.76 -19.21
CA ALA A 116 20.04 16.06 -18.56
C ALA A 116 21.35 16.78 -18.95
N GLU A 117 22.27 16.13 -19.68
CA GLU A 117 23.59 16.69 -20.02
C GLU A 117 23.73 17.25 -21.46
N GLU A 118 22.76 17.09 -22.36
CA GLU A 118 22.81 17.61 -23.75
C GLU A 118 21.97 18.89 -23.98
N ALA A 119 22.13 19.90 -23.11
CA ALA A 119 21.65 21.26 -23.42
C ALA A 119 22.70 22.29 -23.03
N THR A 120 23.85 22.25 -23.71
CA THR A 120 24.82 23.35 -23.73
C THR A 120 24.68 24.14 -25.04
N ASP A 121 24.98 25.44 -24.94
CA ASP A 121 25.52 26.30 -26.01
C ASP A 121 24.55 26.97 -27.01
N ASP A 122 24.16 28.22 -26.71
CA ASP A 122 24.12 29.28 -27.74
C ASP A 122 24.65 30.59 -27.10
N GLU A 123 25.73 31.11 -27.68
CA GLU A 123 26.52 32.25 -27.23
C GLU A 123 25.81 33.60 -27.44
N GLY A 124 26.10 34.56 -26.56
CA GLY A 124 25.72 35.95 -26.70
C GLY A 124 26.58 36.86 -25.83
N ASP A 125 27.83 37.02 -26.27
CA ASP A 125 28.84 37.96 -25.79
C ASP A 125 28.47 39.40 -26.19
N ASP A 126 28.41 40.33 -25.22
CA ASP A 126 28.54 41.78 -25.44
C ASP A 126 28.80 42.46 -24.07
N GLU A 127 30.08 42.54 -23.67
CA GLU A 127 30.56 43.58 -22.75
C GLU A 127 30.52 44.95 -23.45
N PRO A 128 30.31 46.07 -22.72
CA PRO A 128 31.50 46.82 -22.30
C PRO A 128 31.41 47.59 -20.97
N GLU A 129 32.59 47.64 -20.33
CA GLU A 129 33.27 48.80 -19.73
C GLU A 129 32.71 49.47 -18.46
N ASP A 130 33.43 49.20 -17.36
CA ASP A 130 34.14 50.17 -16.52
C ASP A 130 33.54 51.57 -16.36
N LYS A 131 33.18 51.87 -15.10
CA LYS A 131 33.66 53.07 -14.42
C LYS A 131 33.58 52.88 -12.91
N ASP A 132 34.75 52.63 -12.33
CA ASP A 132 35.08 53.04 -10.98
C ASP A 132 34.72 54.52 -10.82
N ASP A 133 33.95 54.84 -9.78
CA ASP A 133 33.94 56.17 -9.17
C ASP A 133 33.68 55.96 -7.67
N ASP A 134 34.75 55.60 -6.96
CA ASP A 134 34.94 55.99 -5.56
C ASP A 134 35.01 57.52 -5.50
N ASP A 135 34.15 58.19 -4.73
CA ASP A 135 34.55 59.32 -3.87
C ASP A 135 33.38 59.86 -3.01
N ASP A 136 33.75 60.23 -1.77
CA ASP A 136 33.05 60.89 -0.64
C ASP A 136 32.17 60.07 0.34
#